data_AF-K1DU66-F1
#
_entry.id   AF-K1DU66-F1
#
_cell.length_a   1.000
_cell.length_b   1.000
_cell.length_c   1.000
_cell.angle_alpha   90.00
_cell.angle_beta   90.00
_cell.angle_gamma   90.00
#
_symmetry.space_group_name_H-M   'P 1'
#
loop_
_entity.id
_entity.type
_entity.pdbx_description
1 polymer ?
#
loop_
_entity_poly.entity_id
_entity_poly.type
_entity_poly.pdbx_seq_one_letter_code
_entity_poly.pdbx_strand_id
1 'polypeptide(L)'
;MIDTDKAQPTGQIVPNIRQVGVKIGAPLDFSRYEGMEGDRFVLRSITDEIMYELMQLSDQEYVDMYATSMKEKLLTKARRRARELQEAARPGRAVPELEDIIEQGDRPGEGPWSEESKDGL
;
A
#
# COMPACT_ATOMS: atom_id res chain seq x y z
N MET A 1 -11.18 -11.32 18.59
CA MET A 1 -12.36 -10.49 18.93
C MET A 1 -12.89 -9.87 17.65
N ILE A 2 -14.20 -9.74 17.56
CA ILE A 2 -14.88 -9.13 16.41
C ILE A 2 -15.09 -7.64 16.69
N ASP A 3 -14.88 -6.82 15.66
CA ASP A 3 -15.08 -5.36 15.66
C ASP A 3 -14.20 -4.53 16.62
N THR A 4 -13.16 -5.12 17.19
CA THR A 4 -12.21 -4.40 18.05
C THR A 4 -11.39 -3.36 17.28
N ASP A 5 -10.98 -3.68 16.05
CA ASP A 5 -10.27 -2.78 15.13
C ASP A 5 -11.13 -1.54 14.75
N LYS A 6 -12.44 -1.75 14.67
CA LYS A 6 -13.44 -0.71 14.42
C LYS A 6 -13.69 0.14 15.66
N ALA A 7 -13.75 -0.47 16.84
CA ALA A 7 -13.90 0.23 18.11
C ALA A 7 -12.68 1.10 18.42
N GLN A 8 -11.47 0.59 18.16
CA GLN A 8 -10.19 1.26 18.43
C GLN A 8 -9.25 1.26 17.21
N PRO A 9 -9.47 2.16 16.22
CA PRO A 9 -8.55 2.35 15.11
C PRO A 9 -7.16 2.78 15.55
N THR A 10 -6.13 2.36 14.81
CA THR A 10 -4.73 2.74 15.08
C THR A 10 -4.57 4.26 15.05
N GLY A 11 -4.02 4.83 16.13
CA GLY A 11 -3.79 6.28 16.27
C GLY A 11 -4.94 7.05 16.90
N GLN A 12 -6.06 6.40 17.20
CA GLN A 12 -7.18 7.01 17.92
C GLN A 12 -6.96 6.90 19.44
N ILE A 13 -7.16 8.00 20.19
CA ILE A 13 -6.96 8.01 21.66
C ILE A 13 -8.23 7.56 22.39
N VAL A 14 -9.39 8.10 22.00
CA VAL A 14 -10.69 7.78 22.62
C VAL A 14 -11.43 6.77 21.74
N PRO A 15 -11.78 5.57 22.23
CA PRO A 15 -12.48 4.56 21.43
C PRO A 15 -13.86 4.99 20.96
N ASN A 16 -14.33 4.37 19.87
CA ASN A 16 -15.71 4.47 19.41
C ASN A 16 -16.59 3.50 20.22
N ILE A 17 -17.78 3.94 20.64
CA ILE A 17 -18.77 3.05 21.27
C ILE A 17 -19.32 2.09 20.20
N ARG A 18 -18.92 0.82 20.28
CA ARG A 18 -19.35 -0.27 19.37
C ARG A 18 -19.49 -1.57 20.16
N GLN A 19 -20.28 -2.50 19.64
CA GLN A 19 -20.36 -3.84 20.23
C GLN A 19 -19.12 -4.64 19.83
N VAL A 20 -18.31 -5.02 20.82
CA VAL A 20 -17.18 -5.95 20.65
C VAL A 20 -17.62 -7.32 21.12
N GLY A 21 -17.29 -8.36 20.35
CA GLY A 21 -17.76 -9.71 20.62
C GLY A 21 -16.71 -10.80 20.43
N VAL A 22 -17.09 -12.00 20.82
CA VAL A 22 -16.34 -13.25 20.59
C VAL A 22 -17.28 -14.23 19.90
N LYS A 23 -16.83 -14.82 18.80
CA LYS A 23 -17.49 -15.95 18.14
C LYS A 23 -16.74 -17.22 18.55
N ILE A 24 -17.46 -18.27 18.95
CA ILE A 24 -16.91 -19.58 19.26
C ILE A 24 -17.36 -20.55 18.17
N GLY A 25 -16.39 -21.23 17.55
CA GLY A 25 -16.63 -22.17 16.46
C GLY A 25 -17.05 -23.56 16.92
N ALA A 26 -17.34 -24.42 15.95
CA ALA A 26 -17.49 -25.84 16.20
C ALA A 26 -16.16 -26.45 16.68
N PRO A 27 -16.18 -27.51 17.50
CA PRO A 27 -14.98 -28.25 17.85
C PRO A 27 -14.34 -28.86 16.59
N LEU A 28 -13.01 -28.79 16.50
CA LEU A 28 -12.24 -29.46 15.45
C LEU A 28 -11.80 -30.85 15.93
N ASP A 29 -11.90 -31.84 15.05
CA ASP A 29 -11.53 -33.22 15.33
C ASP A 29 -10.25 -33.61 14.59
N PHE A 30 -9.21 -33.92 15.38
CA PHE A 30 -7.90 -34.34 14.90
C PHE A 30 -7.59 -35.80 15.25
N SER A 31 -8.56 -36.59 15.73
CA SER A 31 -8.35 -38.00 16.10
C SER A 31 -7.74 -38.85 14.98
N ARG A 32 -7.93 -38.45 13.72
CA ARG A 32 -7.29 -39.09 12.54
C ARG A 32 -5.75 -39.02 12.52
N TYR A 33 -5.14 -38.18 13.37
CA TYR A 33 -3.70 -37.96 13.45
C TYR A 33 -3.06 -38.51 14.74
N GLU A 34 -3.80 -39.31 15.52
CA GLU A 34 -3.28 -39.95 16.73
C GLU A 34 -2.04 -40.81 16.41
N GLY A 35 -0.97 -40.65 17.21
CA GLY A 35 0.31 -41.34 17.00
C GLY A 35 1.22 -40.69 15.94
N MET A 36 0.81 -39.57 15.33
CA MET A 36 1.60 -38.81 14.35
C MET A 36 2.09 -37.46 14.90
N GLU A 37 2.16 -37.30 16.22
CA GLU A 37 2.47 -36.02 16.88
C GLU A 37 3.89 -35.51 16.56
N GLY A 38 4.79 -36.42 16.19
CA GLY A 38 6.16 -36.09 15.78
C GLY A 38 6.32 -35.68 14.31
N ASP A 39 5.30 -35.87 13.48
CA ASP A 39 5.38 -35.53 12.06
C ASP A 39 5.09 -34.04 11.82
N ARG A 40 6.10 -33.32 11.33
CA ARG A 40 6.01 -31.89 11.04
C ARG A 40 4.97 -31.57 9.96
N PHE A 41 4.73 -32.47 9.02
CA PHE A 41 3.72 -32.27 7.97
C PHE A 41 2.31 -32.35 8.55
N VAL A 42 2.07 -33.26 9.50
CA VAL A 42 0.79 -33.38 10.22
C VAL A 42 0.54 -32.15 11.10
N LEU A 43 1.54 -31.70 11.86
CA LEU A 43 1.42 -30.49 12.67
C LEU A 43 1.13 -29.25 11.80
N ARG A 44 1.75 -29.18 10.61
CA ARG A 44 1.49 -28.10 9.66
C ARG A 44 0.06 -28.14 9.15
N SER A 45 -0.45 -29.32 8.77
CA SER A 45 -1.83 -29.46 8.27
C SER A 45 -2.86 -29.12 9.34
N ILE A 46 -2.64 -29.54 10.59
CA ILE A 46 -3.49 -29.16 11.72
C ILE A 46 -3.52 -27.64 11.89
N THR A 47 -2.35 -27.00 11.81
CA THR A 47 -2.26 -25.54 11.93
C THR A 47 -3.03 -24.85 10.80
N ASP A 48 -2.88 -25.31 9.56
CA ASP A 48 -3.60 -24.74 8.42
C ASP A 48 -5.13 -24.87 8.55
N GLU A 49 -5.61 -26.01 9.05
CA GLU A 49 -7.04 -26.22 9.31
C GLU A 49 -7.57 -25.25 10.38
N ILE A 50 -6.86 -25.11 11.50
CA ILE A 50 -7.23 -24.14 12.55
C ILE A 50 -7.28 -22.72 11.98
N MET A 51 -6.27 -22.33 11.21
CA MET A 51 -6.19 -20.99 10.63
C MET A 51 -7.31 -20.73 9.62
N TYR A 52 -7.66 -21.73 8.81
CA TYR A 52 -8.78 -21.64 7.88
C TYR A 52 -10.12 -21.46 8.61
N GLU A 53 -10.37 -22.25 9.65
CA GLU A 53 -11.61 -22.16 10.44
C GLU A 53 -11.71 -20.82 11.17
N LEU A 54 -10.61 -20.31 11.73
CA LEU A 54 -10.57 -18.97 12.32
C LEU A 54 -10.84 -17.86 11.29
N MET A 55 -10.27 -17.98 10.08
CA MET A 55 -10.51 -17.04 8.99
C MET A 55 -12.00 -17.00 8.63
N GLN A 56 -12.62 -18.17 8.45
CA GLN A 56 -14.05 -18.27 8.14
C GLN A 56 -14.96 -17.78 9.27
N LEU A 57 -14.62 -18.06 10.53
CA LEU A 57 -15.42 -17.60 11.68
C LEU A 57 -15.33 -16.08 11.89
N SER A 58 -14.13 -15.52 11.71
CA SER A 58 -13.86 -14.11 11.99
C SER A 58 -14.18 -13.17 10.83
N ASP A 59 -14.37 -13.71 9.61
CA ASP A 59 -14.45 -12.95 8.35
C ASP A 59 -13.19 -12.10 8.09
N GLN A 60 -12.08 -12.41 8.76
CA GLN A 60 -10.80 -11.71 8.61
C GLN A 60 -9.88 -12.53 7.73
N GLU A 61 -9.36 -11.91 6.67
CA GLU A 61 -8.42 -12.54 5.76
C GLU A 61 -7.12 -12.91 6.49
N TYR A 62 -6.66 -14.14 6.28
CA TYR A 62 -5.34 -14.55 6.74
C TYR A 62 -4.25 -13.96 5.83
N VAL A 63 -3.30 -13.26 6.45
CA VAL A 63 -2.14 -12.69 5.75
C VAL A 63 -0.88 -13.43 6.22
N ASP A 64 -0.26 -14.19 5.31
CA ASP A 64 1.03 -14.86 5.55
C ASP A 64 2.20 -13.85 5.46
N MET A 65 2.13 -12.82 6.30
CA MET A 65 3.19 -11.82 6.42
C MET A 65 3.26 -11.35 7.85
N TYR A 66 4.49 -11.29 8.35
CA TYR A 66 4.71 -10.71 9.66
C TYR A 66 4.39 -9.21 9.66
N ALA A 67 3.74 -8.73 10.72
CA ALA A 67 3.28 -7.34 10.82
C ALA A 67 4.42 -6.31 10.69
N THR A 68 5.60 -6.60 11.21
CA THR A 68 6.78 -5.71 11.08
C THR A 68 7.24 -5.59 9.64
N SER A 69 7.25 -6.68 8.87
CA SER A 69 7.62 -6.67 7.45
C SER A 69 6.66 -5.80 6.64
N MET A 70 5.35 -5.86 6.93
CA MET A 70 4.37 -4.98 6.28
C MET A 70 4.59 -3.51 6.65
N LYS A 71 4.84 -3.23 7.93
CA LYS A 71 5.16 -1.87 8.42
C LYS A 71 6.40 -1.30 7.74
N GLU A 72 7.46 -2.09 7.59
CA GLU A 72 8.70 -1.68 6.92
C GLU A 72 8.47 -1.37 5.42
N LYS A 73 7.70 -2.21 4.73
CA LYS A 73 7.29 -1.96 3.34
C LYS A 73 6.52 -0.64 3.20
N LEU A 74 5.56 -0.38 4.09
CA LEU A 74 4.79 0.86 4.11
C LEU A 74 5.68 2.09 4.36
N LEU A 75 6.59 2.03 5.33
CA LEU A 75 7.53 3.11 5.63
C LEU A 75 8.47 3.40 4.45
N THR A 76 8.98 2.36 3.79
CA THR A 76 9.85 2.50 2.62
C THR A 76 9.11 3.17 1.46
N LYS A 77 7.86 2.76 1.19
CA LYS A 77 7.01 3.37 0.16
C LYS A 77 6.71 4.84 0.47
N ALA A 78 6.41 5.17 1.73
CA ALA A 78 6.15 6.54 2.17
C ALA A 78 7.38 7.44 1.99
N ARG A 79 8.58 6.97 2.38
CA ARG A 79 9.85 7.70 2.19
C ARG A 79 10.15 7.96 0.72
N ARG A 80 9.93 6.96 -0.15
CA ARG A 80 10.14 7.12 -1.60
C ARG A 80 9.23 8.21 -2.18
N ARG A 81 7.93 8.15 -1.86
CA ARG A 81 6.96 9.15 -2.31
C ARG A 81 7.29 10.55 -1.80
N ALA A 82 7.72 10.67 -0.54
CA ALA A 82 8.15 11.95 0.01
C ALA A 82 9.35 12.53 -0.75
N ARG A 83 10.32 11.69 -1.13
CA ARG A 83 11.48 12.10 -1.94
C ARG A 83 11.06 12.54 -3.35
N GLU A 84 10.21 11.78 -4.03
CA GLU A 84 9.69 12.13 -5.36
C GLU A 84 8.95 13.48 -5.33
N LEU A 85 8.08 13.70 -4.34
CA LEU A 85 7.39 14.97 -4.16
C LEU A 85 8.34 16.13 -3.84
N GLN A 86 9.35 15.90 -3.00
CA GLN A 86 10.36 16.91 -2.70
C GLN A 86 11.18 17.25 -3.94
N GLU A 87 11.49 16.26 -4.77
CA GLU A 87 12.24 16.43 -6.01
C GLU A 87 11.45 17.18 -7.08
N ALA A 88 10.14 16.93 -7.19
CA ALA A 88 9.22 17.66 -8.06
C ALA A 88 8.95 19.10 -7.56
N ALA A 89 8.95 19.31 -6.25
CA ALA A 89 8.75 20.62 -5.63
C ALA A 89 10.02 21.48 -5.58
N ARG A 90 11.19 20.97 -6.00
CA ARG A 90 12.41 21.78 -6.06
C ARG A 90 12.25 22.84 -7.16
N PRO A 91 12.29 24.15 -6.81
CA PRO A 91 12.23 25.21 -7.80
C PRO A 91 13.45 25.13 -8.73
N GLY A 92 13.23 25.24 -10.03
CA GLY A 92 14.27 25.18 -11.06
C GLY A 92 14.42 23.84 -11.80
N ARG A 93 13.42 22.92 -11.76
CA ARG A 93 13.46 21.67 -12.53
C ARG A 93 12.23 21.37 -13.40
N ALA A 94 11.32 22.33 -13.57
CA ALA A 94 10.36 22.30 -14.68
C ALA A 94 11.03 22.60 -16.05
N VAL A 95 12.36 22.63 -16.07
CA VAL A 95 13.19 23.09 -17.17
C VAL A 95 13.49 22.03 -18.24
N PRO A 96 13.44 20.69 -18.03
CA PRO A 96 13.75 19.77 -19.13
C PRO A 96 12.74 19.87 -20.28
N GLU A 97 11.44 19.91 -19.96
CA GLU A 97 10.39 20.08 -20.97
C GLU A 97 10.46 21.48 -21.62
N LEU A 98 10.85 22.52 -20.88
CA LEU A 98 11.06 23.86 -21.42
C LEU A 98 12.36 23.97 -22.25
N GLU A 99 13.43 23.28 -21.87
CA GLU A 99 14.72 23.18 -22.57
C GLU A 99 14.53 22.44 -23.89
N ASP A 100 13.78 21.32 -23.89
CA ASP A 100 13.44 20.57 -25.10
C ASP A 100 12.57 21.41 -26.07
N ILE A 101 11.65 22.23 -25.54
CA ILE A 101 10.82 23.16 -26.32
C ILE A 101 11.65 24.33 -26.89
N ILE A 102 12.61 24.85 -26.11
CA ILE A 102 13.51 25.94 -26.53
C ILE A 102 14.50 25.42 -27.59
N GLU A 103 15.10 24.24 -27.40
CA GLU A 103 15.98 23.60 -28.39
C GLU A 103 15.24 23.26 -29.70
N GLN A 104 13.97 22.82 -29.63
CA GLN A 104 13.17 22.59 -30.84
C GLN A 104 12.72 23.89 -31.53
N GLY A 105 12.65 25.00 -30.79
CA GLY A 105 12.29 26.33 -31.27
C GLY A 105 13.44 27.11 -31.91
N ASP A 106 14.69 26.73 -31.67
CA ASP A 106 15.88 27.46 -32.13
C ASP A 106 16.42 26.99 -33.50
N ARG A 107 15.51 26.57 -34.40
CA ARG A 107 15.84 26.52 -35.83
C ARG A 107 15.84 27.96 -36.35
N PRO A 108 16.98 28.50 -36.82
CA PRO A 108 17.04 29.86 -37.29
C PRO A 108 16.26 29.95 -38.60
N GLY A 109 15.09 30.58 -38.59
CA GLY A 109 14.46 31.00 -39.85
C GLY A 109 12.97 31.31 -39.92
N GLU A 110 12.11 30.91 -38.98
CA GLU A 110 10.65 31.02 -39.23
C GLU A 110 9.87 31.40 -37.95
N GLY A 111 10.01 32.67 -37.53
CA GLY A 111 9.12 33.28 -36.54
C GLY A 111 8.02 34.10 -37.23
N PRO A 112 6.78 34.14 -36.70
CA PRO A 112 5.60 34.77 -37.33
C PRO A 112 5.63 36.30 -37.39
N TRP A 113 6.78 36.92 -37.14
CA TRP A 113 6.95 38.38 -37.03
C TRP A 113 8.03 38.94 -37.98
N SER A 114 8.46 38.18 -39.00
CA SER A 114 9.50 38.66 -39.94
C SER A 114 8.98 39.40 -41.17
N GLU A 115 7.67 39.66 -41.28
CA GLU A 115 7.11 40.47 -42.36
C GLU A 115 6.16 41.52 -41.77
N GLU A 116 6.68 42.71 -41.47
CA GLU A 116 5.95 43.99 -41.62
C GLU A 116 6.85 45.15 -41.17
N SER A 117 7.69 45.63 -42.07
CA SER A 117 8.22 47.00 -42.01
C SER A 117 8.56 47.50 -43.41
N LYS A 118 7.52 47.67 -44.21
CA LYS A 118 7.49 48.64 -45.30
C LYS A 118 6.13 49.31 -45.26
N ASP A 119 6.06 50.51 -44.68
CA ASP A 119 5.53 51.70 -45.36
C ASP A 119 5.39 52.90 -44.41
N GLY A 120 6.01 54.02 -44.82
CA GLY A 120 5.43 55.36 -44.71
C GLY A 120 5.64 56.16 -43.43
N LEU A 121 6.71 56.96 -43.35
CA LEU A 121 6.71 58.44 -43.56
C LEU A 121 8.07 59.05 -43.20
#